data_AF-A0A6G4A4X7-F1
#
_entry.id   AF-A0A6G4A4X7-F1
#
_cell.length_a   1.000
_cell.length_b   1.000
_cell.length_c   1.000
_cell.angle_alpha   90.00
_cell.angle_beta   90.00
_cell.angle_gamma   90.00
#
_symmetry.space_group_name_H-M   'P 1'
#
loop_
_entity.id
_entity.type
_entity.pdbx_description
1 polymer ?
#
loop_
_entity_poly.entity_id
_entity_poly.type
_entity_poly.pdbx_seq_one_letter_code
_entity_poly.pdbx_strand_id
1 'polypeptide(L)'
;MSIVSNLNEIFLKIPYERIKEHIKMILDTEIDYTKIVYKTHHDLNNRYYLFLLLRNDNEPFAHFHFFSSDSIDSKFGEYFYFSLPESDLKALLEFSKIMLLS
;
A
#
# COMPACT_ATOMS: atom_id res chain seq x y z
N MET A 1 11.97 7.74 -3.10
CA MET A 1 11.19 6.60 -2.56
C MET A 1 12.19 5.58 -2.06
N SER A 2 12.12 5.18 -0.79
CA SER A 2 13.02 4.15 -0.25
C SER A 2 12.51 2.78 -0.69
N ILE A 3 13.38 2.01 -1.36
CA ILE A 3 13.17 0.59 -1.62
C ILE A 3 13.36 -0.12 -0.27
N VAL A 4 12.39 -0.93 0.12
CA VAL A 4 12.50 -1.67 1.39
C VAL A 4 13.41 -2.88 1.18
N SER A 5 14.52 -2.93 1.91
CA SER A 5 15.44 -4.07 1.93
C SER A 5 15.07 -5.13 2.98
N ASN A 6 14.13 -4.82 3.89
CA ASN A 6 13.75 -5.71 4.99
C ASN A 6 12.24 -5.66 5.27
N LEU A 7 11.52 -6.74 4.91
CA LEU A 7 10.07 -6.88 5.09
C LEU A 7 9.61 -6.76 6.55
N ASN A 8 10.46 -7.16 7.51
CA ASN A 8 10.13 -7.08 8.93
C ASN A 8 9.96 -5.63 9.42
N GLU A 9 10.61 -4.66 8.78
CA GLU A 9 10.45 -3.24 9.12
C GLU A 9 9.09 -2.69 8.68
N ILE A 10 8.47 -3.27 7.64
CA ILE A 10 7.12 -2.90 7.19
C ILE A 10 6.11 -3.28 8.27
N PHE A 11 6.20 -4.52 8.77
CA PHE A 11 5.25 -5.05 9.75
C PHE A 11 5.30 -4.32 11.09
N LEU A 12 6.46 -3.78 11.50
CA LEU A 12 6.57 -2.97 12.72
C LEU A 12 5.76 -1.66 12.67
N LYS A 13 5.48 -1.12 11.47
CA LYS A 13 4.77 0.15 11.28
C LYS A 13 3.27 0.00 11.05
N ILE A 14 2.77 -1.22 10.95
CA ILE A 14 1.35 -1.51 10.72
C ILE A 14 0.75 -1.90 12.06
N PRO A 15 -0.20 -1.14 12.63
CA PRO A 15 -0.73 -1.45 13.97
C PRO A 15 -1.78 -2.57 13.96
N TYR A 16 -2.37 -2.90 12.81
CA TYR A 16 -3.46 -3.86 12.69
C TYR A 16 -2.97 -5.25 12.26
N GLU A 17 -3.10 -6.26 13.15
CA GLU A 17 -2.66 -7.64 12.88
C GLU A 17 -3.32 -8.24 11.63
N ARG A 18 -4.63 -8.06 11.45
CA ARG A 18 -5.35 -8.55 10.25
C ARG A 18 -4.76 -8.00 8.94
N ILE A 19 -4.28 -6.76 8.96
CA ILE A 19 -3.65 -6.12 7.80
C ILE A 19 -2.24 -6.68 7.59
N LYS A 20 -1.48 -6.92 8.67
CA LYS A 20 -0.18 -7.60 8.58
C LYS A 20 -0.31 -8.98 7.94
N GLU A 21 -1.28 -9.78 8.38
CA GLU A 21 -1.53 -11.11 7.83
C GLU A 21 -1.83 -11.05 6.32
N HIS A 22 -2.71 -10.14 5.91
CA HIS A 22 -3.07 -9.99 4.51
C HIS A 22 -1.88 -9.53 3.64
N ILE A 23 -1.07 -8.58 4.12
CA ILE A 23 0.13 -8.14 3.42
C ILE A 23 1.15 -9.26 3.35
N LYS A 24 1.32 -10.02 4.43
CA LYS A 24 2.19 -11.19 4.43
C LYS A 24 1.78 -12.17 3.34
N MET A 25 0.48 -12.46 3.19
CA MET A 25 0.00 -13.30 2.09
C MET A 25 0.35 -12.74 0.71
N ILE A 26 0.18 -11.43 0.50
CA ILE A 26 0.58 -10.79 -0.77
C ILE A 26 2.08 -10.97 -1.00
N LEU A 27 2.90 -10.62 -0.01
CA LEU A 27 4.36 -10.65 -0.13
C LEU A 27 4.92 -12.07 -0.27
N ASP A 28 4.31 -13.06 0.38
CA ASP A 28 4.66 -14.48 0.25
C ASP A 28 4.34 -15.02 -1.16
N THR A 29 3.42 -14.36 -1.90
CA THR A 29 3.08 -14.72 -3.29
C THR A 29 3.91 -14.00 -4.35
N GLU A 30 4.65 -12.96 -3.96
CA GLU A 30 5.51 -12.19 -4.85
C GLU A 30 6.87 -12.88 -5.06
N ILE A 31 7.45 -12.69 -6.24
CA ILE A 31 8.75 -13.27 -6.63
C ILE A 31 9.89 -12.39 -6.08
N ASP A 32 11.09 -12.95 -5.83
CA ASP A 32 12.31 -12.25 -5.36
C ASP A 32 12.69 -10.95 -6.13
N TYR A 33 12.14 -10.73 -7.32
CA TYR A 33 12.39 -9.55 -8.15
C TYR A 33 11.38 -8.40 -7.94
N THR A 34 10.38 -8.58 -7.08
CA THR A 34 9.37 -7.56 -6.79
C THR A 34 9.95 -6.48 -5.88
N LYS A 35 10.03 -5.25 -6.39
CA LYS A 35 10.33 -4.04 -5.62
C LYS A 35 9.10 -3.59 -4.86
N ILE A 36 9.27 -3.37 -3.57
CA ILE A 36 8.18 -3.01 -2.66
C ILE A 36 8.39 -1.59 -2.15
N VAL A 37 7.35 -0.76 -2.27
CA VAL A 37 7.29 0.57 -1.66
C VAL A 37 6.02 0.66 -0.84
N TYR A 38 6.13 1.10 0.42
CA TYR A 38 4.96 1.30 1.27
C TYR A 38 4.98 2.69 1.93
N LYS A 39 3.79 3.15 2.30
CA LYS A 39 3.60 4.34 3.12
C LYS A 39 2.39 4.15 4.03
N THR A 40 2.53 4.54 5.29
CA THR A 40 1.44 4.57 6.25
C THR A 40 1.12 6.01 6.62
N HIS A 41 -0.15 6.31 6.89
CA HIS A 41 -0.60 7.63 7.33
C HIS A 41 -1.74 7.50 8.35
N HIS A 42 -1.82 8.46 9.27
CA HIS A 42 -2.97 8.67 10.12
C HIS A 42 -3.51 10.08 9.85
N ASP A 43 -4.80 10.20 9.56
CA ASP A 43 -5.43 11.52 9.43
C ASP A 43 -5.89 12.08 10.78
N LEU A 44 -6.47 13.28 10.75
CA LEU A 44 -6.98 13.99 11.95
C LEU A 44 -8.13 13.26 12.66
N ASN A 45 -8.79 12.31 11.99
CA ASN A 45 -9.85 11.48 12.54
C ASN A 45 -9.30 10.12 13.03
N ASN A 46 -7.98 10.03 13.22
CA ASN A 46 -7.25 8.80 13.54
C ASN A 46 -7.45 7.66 12.52
N ARG A 47 -7.98 7.92 11.32
CA ARG A 47 -8.12 6.85 10.32
C ARG A 47 -6.74 6.44 9.85
N TYR A 48 -6.51 5.13 9.81
CA TYR A 48 -5.25 4.56 9.35
C TYR A 48 -5.34 4.27 7.86
N TYR A 49 -4.30 4.65 7.14
CA TYR A 49 -4.14 4.36 5.73
C TYR A 49 -2.82 3.64 5.49
N LEU A 50 -2.87 2.60 4.68
CA LEU A 50 -1.70 1.93 4.15
C LEU A 50 -1.76 1.95 2.63
N PHE A 51 -0.67 2.42 2.04
CA PHE A 51 -0.37 2.38 0.63
C PHE A 51 0.75 1.37 0.44
N LEU A 52 0.53 0.35 -0.38
CA LEU A 52 1.53 -0.65 -0.73
C LEU A 52 1.59 -0.77 -2.26
N LEU A 53 2.76 -0.50 -2.82
CA LEU A 53 3.06 -0.57 -4.24
C LEU A 53 4.08 -1.69 -4.48
N LEU A 54 3.71 -2.62 -5.34
CA LEU A 54 4.54 -3.74 -5.77
C LEU A 54 4.86 -3.56 -7.25
N ARG A 55 6.12 -3.73 -7.61
CA ARG A 55 6.59 -3.61 -8.98
C ARG A 55 7.58 -4.71 -9.28
N ASN A 56 7.26 -5.57 -10.24
CA ASN A 56 8.20 -6.53 -10.80
C ASN A 56 8.81 -5.96 -12.08
N ASP A 57 10.14 -5.95 -12.20
CA ASP A 57 10.80 -5.43 -13.41
C ASP A 57 10.50 -6.28 -14.66
N ASN A 58 9.97 -7.50 -14.49
CA ASN A 58 9.56 -8.38 -15.59
C ASN A 58 8.10 -8.15 -16.05
N GLU A 59 7.36 -7.27 -15.40
CA GLU A 59 5.96 -7.01 -15.70
C GLU A 59 5.77 -5.56 -16.16
N PRO A 60 4.90 -5.31 -17.16
CA PRO A 60 4.64 -3.95 -17.66
C PRO A 60 3.67 -3.15 -16.75
N PHE A 61 3.27 -3.72 -15.62
CA PHE A 61 2.30 -3.15 -14.69
C PHE A 61 2.85 -3.14 -13.26
N ALA A 62 2.27 -2.27 -12.44
CA ALA A 62 2.51 -2.22 -11.01
C ALA A 62 1.19 -2.50 -10.27
N HIS A 63 1.31 -3.18 -9.14
CA HIS A 63 0.17 -3.51 -8.28
C HIS A 63 0.10 -2.52 -7.14
N PHE A 64 -1.04 -1.88 -6.98
CA PHE A 64 -1.29 -0.95 -5.90
C PHE A 64 -2.38 -1.51 -4.99
N HIS A 65 -2.03 -1.60 -3.72
CA HIS A 65 -2.87 -2.06 -2.63
C HIS A 65 -3.08 -0.89 -1.69
N PHE A 66 -4.34 -0.54 -1.46
CA PHE A 66 -4.72 0.52 -0.54
C PHE A 66 -5.67 -0.03 0.51
N PHE A 67 -5.32 0.20 1.77
CA PHE A 67 -6.12 -0.17 2.91
C PHE A 67 -6.44 1.09 3.70
N SER A 68 -7.71 1.24 4.08
CA SER A 68 -8.14 2.23 5.05
C SER A 68 -8.84 1.51 6.20
N SER A 69 -8.62 1.97 7.43
CA SER A 69 -9.37 1.52 8.60
C SER A 69 -9.78 2.74 9.40
N ASP A 70 -11.04 2.77 9.83
CA ASP A 70 -11.41 3.67 10.90
C ASP A 70 -10.75 3.19 12.20
N SER A 71 -10.25 4.12 13.00
CA SER A 71 -9.70 3.81 14.33
C SER A 71 -10.80 3.60 15.37
N ILE A 72 -11.99 4.17 15.13
CA ILE A 72 -13.13 4.10 16.06
C ILE A 72 -13.85 2.77 15.92
N ASP A 73 -13.94 2.22 14.70
CA ASP A 73 -14.47 0.88 14.44
C ASP A 73 -13.49 0.04 13.63
N SER A 74 -12.62 -0.68 14.34
CA SER A 74 -11.67 -1.64 13.77
C SER A 74 -12.30 -2.78 12.93
N LYS A 75 -13.63 -2.92 12.91
CA LYS A 75 -14.34 -3.88 12.04
C LYS A 75 -14.60 -3.34 10.64
N PHE A 76 -14.63 -2.01 10.44
CA PHE A 76 -14.79 -1.38 9.13
C PHE A 76 -13.43 -0.97 8.56
N GLY A 77 -12.82 -1.91 7.84
CA GLY A 77 -11.69 -1.64 6.96
C GLY A 77 -12.13 -1.73 5.50
N GLU A 78 -11.75 -0.76 4.69
CA GLU A 78 -11.90 -0.85 3.24
C GLU A 78 -10.58 -1.27 2.61
N TYR A 79 -10.70 -2.05 1.54
CA TYR A 79 -9.56 -2.52 0.79
C TYR A 79 -9.81 -2.32 -0.70
N PHE A 80 -8.87 -1.65 -1.34
CA PHE A 80 -8.87 -1.38 -2.76
C PHE A 80 -7.61 -1.96 -3.38
N TYR A 81 -7.80 -2.66 -4.49
CA TYR A 81 -6.72 -3.26 -5.26
C TYR A 81 -6.93 -2.95 -6.73
N PHE A 82 -5.87 -2.52 -7.40
CA PHE A 82 -5.83 -2.41 -8.84
C PHE A 82 -4.41 -2.58 -9.37
N SER A 83 -4.32 -3.03 -10.62
CA SER A 83 -3.07 -3.16 -11.37
C SER A 83 -3.14 -2.20 -12.54
N LEU A 84 -2.10 -1.39 -12.70
CA LEU A 84 -2.05 -0.37 -13.75
C LEU A 84 -0.71 -0.43 -14.47
N PRO A 85 -0.66 -0.14 -15.77
CA PRO A 85 0.59 0.20 -16.44
C PRO A 85 1.33 1.30 -15.69
N GLU A 86 2.67 1.26 -15.68
CA GLU A 86 3.46 2.27 -14.96
C GLU A 86 3.17 3.71 -15.42
N SER A 87 2.79 3.91 -16.69
CA SER A 87 2.36 5.19 -17.24
C SER A 87 1.14 5.75 -16.49
N ASP A 88 0.18 4.87 -16.19
CA ASP A 88 -1.13 5.24 -15.66
C ASP A 88 -1.07 5.41 -14.14
N LEU A 89 -0.18 4.67 -13.47
CA LEU A 89 0.11 4.86 -12.06
C LEU A 89 0.67 6.26 -11.77
N LYS A 90 1.55 6.79 -12.63
CA LYS A 90 2.08 8.17 -12.48
C LYS A 90 0.96 9.18 -12.55
N ALA A 91 0.08 9.06 -13.55
CA ALA A 91 -1.08 9.94 -13.69
C ALA A 91 -1.99 9.85 -12.45
N LEU A 92 -2.29 8.65 -11.96
CA LEU A 92 -3.10 8.46 -10.76
C LEU A 92 -2.50 9.13 -9.52
N LEU A 93 -1.19 8.98 -9.30
CA LEU A 93 -0.49 9.60 -8.17
C LEU A 93 -0.49 11.14 -8.26
N GLU A 94 -0.39 11.69 -9.46
CA GLU A 94 -0.50 13.14 -9.69
C GLU A 94 -1.91 13.64 -9.40
N PHE A 95 -2.95 12.98 -9.92
CA PHE A 95 -4.34 13.32 -9.63
C PHE A 95 -4.68 13.20 -8.14
N SER A 96 -4.16 12.15 -7.47
CA SER A 96 -4.40 11.93 -6.04
C SER A 96 -3.80 13.04 -5.18
N LYS A 97 -2.63 13.58 -5.55
CA LYS A 97 -2.05 14.74 -4.85
C LYS A 97 -2.90 16.00 -4.98
N ILE A 98 -3.50 16.21 -6.15
CA ILE A 98 -4.39 17.36 -6.38
C ILE A 98 -5.62 17.25 -5.48
N MET A 99 -6.27 16.07 -5.43
CA MET A 99 -7.46 15.85 -4.59
C MET A 99 -7.20 15.92 -3.09
N LEU A 100 -6.00 15.54 -2.63
CA LEU A 100 -5.65 15.60 -1.20
C LEU A 100 -5.24 17.00 -0.73
N LEU A 101 -5.00 17.94 -1.65
CA LEU A 101 -4.62 19.33 -1.37
C LEU A 101 -5.78 20.33 -1.59
N SER A 102 -6.91 19.86 -2.13
CA SER A 102 -8.17 20.60 -2.33
C SER A 102 -9.18 20.30 -1.23
#